data_AF-A0A139PT88-F1
#
_entry.id   AF-A0A139PT88-F1
#
_cell.length_a   1.000
_cell.length_b   1.000
_cell.length_c   1.000
_cell.angle_alpha   90.00
_cell.angle_beta   90.00
_cell.angle_gamma   90.00
#
_symmetry.space_group_name_H-M   'P 1'
#
loop_
_entity.id
_entity.type
_entity.pdbx_description
1 polymer ?
#
loop_
_entity_poly.entity_id
_entity_poly.type
_entity_poly.pdbx_seq_one_letter_code
_entity_poly.pdbx_strand_id
1 'polypeptide(L)'
;MKILSGQGIVEVLGLTVLYLFSLTIAYLINFFFNICFGFSAFVFKNLWGSNLLKTSIVAFMSGSLIPLAFFPKVVSDILSFLPFSSLIYTPVMIIVGKYDANQILQALALQFFWLLVMVGLSQLIWKRVQSFITIQGG
;
A
#
# COMPACT_ATOMS: atom_id res chain seq x y z
N MET A 1 7.15 23.86 -9.72
CA MET A 1 8.02 23.43 -8.61
C MET A 1 8.12 24.54 -7.55
N LYS A 2 6.98 25.00 -7.01
CA LYS A 2 6.87 26.07 -5.98
C LYS A 2 6.74 25.50 -4.56
N ILE A 3 6.81 24.18 -4.41
CA ILE A 3 6.56 23.50 -3.11
C ILE A 3 7.84 23.46 -2.25
N LEU A 4 9.02 23.59 -2.88
CA LEU A 4 10.33 23.62 -2.21
C LEU A 4 10.86 25.05 -1.98
N SER A 5 10.15 26.10 -2.43
CA SER A 5 10.68 27.46 -2.48
C SER A 5 10.75 28.17 -1.11
N GLY A 6 10.52 27.46 -0.01
CA GLY A 6 10.62 27.98 1.36
C GLY A 6 11.16 26.99 2.39
N GLN A 7 11.56 25.78 2.00
CA GLN A 7 12.12 24.76 2.90
C GLN A 7 13.64 24.72 2.77
N GLY A 8 14.33 24.53 3.89
CA GLY A 8 15.79 24.40 3.88
C GLY A 8 16.24 23.15 3.11
N ILE A 9 17.38 23.20 2.43
CA ILE A 9 17.92 22.05 1.65
C ILE A 9 17.97 20.77 2.50
N VAL A 10 18.31 20.90 3.78
CA VAL A 10 18.37 19.77 4.74
C VAL A 10 16.99 19.13 4.95
N GLU A 11 15.93 19.94 5.06
CA GLU A 11 14.56 19.44 5.23
C GLU A 11 14.11 18.68 3.99
N VAL A 12 14.39 19.22 2.81
CA VAL A 12 14.05 18.59 1.53
C VAL A 12 14.74 17.24 1.38
N LEU A 13 16.03 17.15 1.73
CA LEU A 13 16.77 15.90 1.73
C LEU A 13 16.17 14.90 2.74
N GLY A 14 15.83 15.35 3.94
CA GLY A 14 15.18 14.53 4.96
C GLY A 14 13.85 13.93 4.49
N LEU A 15 12.96 14.76 3.94
CA LEU A 15 11.69 14.31 3.38
C LEU A 15 11.87 13.35 2.20
N THR A 16 12.89 13.57 1.37
CA THR A 16 13.20 12.68 0.24
C THR A 16 13.64 11.29 0.71
N VAL A 17 14.49 11.22 1.74
CA VAL A 17 14.92 9.94 2.33
C VAL A 17 13.74 9.20 2.95
N LEU A 18 12.91 9.90 3.73
CA LEU A 18 11.71 9.32 4.34
C LEU A 18 10.69 8.86 3.29
N TYR A 19 10.54 9.62 2.20
CA TYR A 19 9.73 9.23 1.05
C TYR A 19 10.23 7.94 0.40
N LEU A 20 11.53 7.82 0.11
CA LEU A 20 12.10 6.62 -0.50
C LEU A 20 11.95 5.39 0.41
N PHE A 21 12.13 5.58 1.71
CA PHE A 21 11.88 4.53 2.70
C PHE A 21 10.40 4.09 2.71
N SER A 22 9.48 5.04 2.79
CA SER A 22 8.03 4.80 2.71
C SER A 22 7.63 4.13 1.41
N LEU A 23 8.21 4.55 0.28
CA LEU A 23 7.96 3.99 -1.04
C LEU A 23 8.42 2.53 -1.13
N THR A 24 9.54 2.19 -0.49
CA THR A 24 10.03 0.81 -0.43
C THR A 24 9.05 -0.09 0.31
N ILE A 25 8.55 0.37 1.46
CA ILE A 25 7.54 -0.40 2.23
C ILE A 25 6.24 -0.50 1.43
N ALA A 26 5.78 0.58 0.81
CA ALA A 26 4.60 0.60 -0.06
C ALA A 26 4.71 -0.43 -1.20
N TYR A 27 5.87 -0.49 -1.85
CA TYR A 27 6.16 -1.48 -2.88
C TYR A 27 6.05 -2.91 -2.34
N LEU A 28 6.63 -3.20 -1.16
CA LEU A 28 6.55 -4.52 -0.54
C LEU A 28 5.11 -4.91 -0.16
N ILE A 29 4.33 -3.99 0.42
CA ILE A 29 2.90 -4.22 0.70
C ILE A 29 2.17 -4.58 -0.60
N ASN A 30 2.38 -3.79 -1.66
CA ASN A 30 1.75 -4.04 -2.96
C ASN A 30 2.19 -5.40 -3.53
N PHE A 31 3.47 -5.76 -3.39
CA PHE A 31 4.00 -7.04 -3.84
C PHE A 31 3.30 -8.22 -3.16
N PHE A 32 3.24 -8.23 -1.82
CA PHE A 32 2.56 -9.30 -1.08
C PHE A 32 1.05 -9.33 -1.33
N PHE A 33 0.43 -8.16 -1.45
CA PHE A 33 -0.98 -8.06 -1.85
C PHE A 33 -1.21 -8.71 -3.23
N ASN A 34 -0.35 -8.43 -4.22
CA ASN A 34 -0.43 -9.07 -5.53
C ASN A 34 -0.18 -10.59 -5.46
N ILE A 35 0.75 -11.05 -4.61
CA ILE A 35 0.97 -12.48 -4.38
C ILE A 35 -0.28 -13.17 -3.87
N CYS A 36 -1.02 -12.58 -2.92
CA CYS A 36 -2.27 -13.13 -2.41
C CYS A 36 -3.28 -13.39 -3.54
N PHE A 37 -3.42 -12.44 -4.48
CA PHE A 37 -4.25 -12.62 -5.67
C PHE A 37 -3.64 -13.59 -6.68
N GLY A 38 -2.31 -13.62 -6.82
CA GLY A 38 -1.61 -14.57 -7.65
C GLY A 38 -1.86 -16.02 -7.23
N PHE A 39 -1.85 -16.32 -5.94
CA PHE A 39 -2.20 -17.65 -5.43
C PHE A 39 -3.65 -18.04 -5.69
N SER A 40 -4.56 -17.07 -5.77
CA SER A 40 -5.95 -17.34 -6.14
C SER A 40 -6.10 -17.90 -7.56
N ALA A 41 -5.10 -17.72 -8.44
CA ALA A 41 -5.06 -18.28 -9.80
C ALA A 41 -5.16 -19.81 -9.84
N PHE A 42 -4.59 -20.47 -8.83
CA PHE A 42 -4.60 -21.92 -8.73
C PHE A 42 -5.98 -22.47 -8.38
N VAL A 43 -6.87 -21.62 -7.85
CA VAL A 43 -8.25 -21.97 -7.50
C VAL A 43 -9.21 -21.47 -8.57
N PHE A 44 -9.12 -20.18 -8.92
CA PHE A 44 -9.93 -19.54 -9.92
C PHE A 44 -9.25 -19.64 -11.28
N LYS A 45 -9.76 -20.54 -12.14
CA LYS A 45 -9.30 -20.72 -13.53
C LYS A 45 -9.34 -19.43 -14.37
N ASN A 46 -9.99 -18.37 -13.89
CA ASN A 46 -10.01 -17.04 -14.50
C ASN A 46 -9.72 -15.95 -13.46
N LEU A 47 -8.60 -15.24 -13.64
CA LEU A 47 -8.14 -14.16 -12.77
C LEU A 47 -8.65 -12.77 -13.17
N TRP A 48 -9.31 -12.63 -14.31
CA TRP A 48 -9.66 -11.33 -14.87
C TRP A 48 -10.58 -10.54 -13.95
N GLY A 49 -11.67 -11.17 -13.47
CA GLY A 49 -12.62 -10.54 -12.56
C GLY A 49 -11.98 -10.14 -11.23
N SER A 50 -11.16 -11.02 -10.65
CA SER A 50 -10.42 -10.75 -9.40
C SER A 50 -9.45 -9.58 -9.57
N ASN A 51 -8.74 -9.50 -10.69
CA ASN A 51 -7.84 -8.38 -10.96
C ASN A 51 -8.59 -7.07 -11.18
N LEU A 52 -9.72 -7.09 -11.89
CA LEU A 52 -10.56 -5.90 -12.10
C LEU A 52 -11.09 -5.33 -10.77
N LEU A 53 -11.59 -6.22 -9.89
CA LEU A 53 -12.03 -5.83 -8.54
C LEU A 53 -10.87 -5.24 -7.74
N LYS A 54 -9.73 -5.93 -7.72
CA LYS A 54 -8.51 -5.48 -7.03
C LYS A 54 -8.07 -4.09 -7.49
N THR A 55 -7.92 -3.87 -8.79
CA THR A 55 -7.45 -2.58 -9.32
C THR A 55 -8.43 -1.45 -9.03
N SER A 56 -9.74 -1.72 -9.12
CA SER A 56 -10.78 -0.73 -8.82
C SER A 56 -10.75 -0.31 -7.35
N ILE A 57 -10.65 -1.28 -6.44
CA ILE A 57 -10.56 -1.06 -4.99
C ILE A 57 -9.31 -0.23 -4.66
N VAL A 58 -8.14 -0.64 -5.17
CA VAL A 58 -6.89 0.07 -4.90
C VAL A 58 -6.93 1.49 -5.47
N ALA A 59 -7.40 1.69 -6.70
CA ALA A 59 -7.44 3.01 -7.33
C ALA A 59 -8.30 4.00 -6.52
N PHE A 60 -9.45 3.55 -6.01
CA PHE A 60 -10.34 4.37 -5.20
C PHE A 60 -9.81 4.60 -3.78
N MET A 61 -9.45 3.53 -3.08
CA MET A 61 -9.14 3.58 -1.64
C MET A 61 -7.72 4.08 -1.33
N SER A 62 -6.79 4.06 -2.30
CA SER A 62 -5.41 4.54 -2.10
C SER A 62 -5.26 6.05 -2.18
N GLY A 63 -6.33 6.79 -2.52
CA GLY A 63 -6.27 8.22 -2.77
C GLY A 63 -5.67 8.59 -4.14
N SER A 64 -5.48 7.60 -5.03
CA SER A 64 -4.95 7.79 -6.38
C SER A 64 -5.92 8.55 -7.31
N LEU A 65 -7.22 8.24 -7.24
CA LEU A 65 -8.23 8.91 -8.06
C LEU A 65 -8.63 10.26 -7.45
N ILE A 66 -8.93 10.26 -6.15
CA ILE A 66 -9.32 11.43 -5.37
C ILE A 66 -8.52 11.39 -4.08
N PRO A 67 -7.69 12.40 -3.78
CA PRO A 67 -6.94 12.43 -2.54
C PRO A 67 -7.85 12.28 -1.32
N LEU A 68 -7.43 11.49 -0.33
CA LEU A 68 -8.26 11.16 0.83
C LEU A 68 -8.75 12.41 1.60
N ALA A 69 -7.98 13.50 1.55
CA ALA A 69 -8.30 14.79 2.15
C ALA A 69 -9.60 15.44 1.63
N PHE A 70 -10.12 15.03 0.47
CA PHE A 70 -11.40 15.54 -0.06
C PHE A 70 -12.63 14.80 0.46
N PHE A 71 -12.45 13.65 1.13
CA PHE A 71 -13.56 12.90 1.71
C PHE A 71 -14.01 13.49 3.05
N PRO A 72 -15.28 13.25 3.45
CA PRO A 72 -15.73 13.55 4.81
C PRO A 72 -14.80 12.91 5.85
N LYS A 73 -14.57 13.61 6.97
CA LYS A 73 -13.57 13.22 7.98
C LYS A 73 -13.64 11.75 8.39
N VAL A 74 -14.84 11.25 8.68
CA VAL A 74 -15.07 9.84 9.06
C VAL A 74 -14.59 8.86 7.99
N VAL A 75 -14.86 9.15 6.72
CA VAL A 75 -14.45 8.29 5.59
C VAL A 75 -12.94 8.36 5.39
N SER A 76 -12.38 9.57 5.44
CA SER A 76 -10.93 9.78 5.33
C SER A 76 -10.18 9.01 6.42
N ASP A 77 -10.65 9.04 7.67
CA ASP A 77 -10.00 8.37 8.79
C ASP A 77 -9.98 6.85 8.61
N ILE A 78 -11.10 6.26 8.15
CA ILE A 78 -11.20 4.83 7.85
C ILE A 78 -10.26 4.46 6.70
N LEU A 79 -10.31 5.21 5.59
CA LEU A 79 -9.48 4.93 4.42
C LEU A 79 -7.98 5.11 4.71
N SER A 80 -7.63 6.06 5.57
CA SER A 80 -6.26 6.33 5.98
C SER A 80 -5.69 5.21 6.86
N PHE A 81 -6.53 4.52 7.62
CA PHE A 81 -6.14 3.37 8.43
C PHE A 81 -5.90 2.10 7.60
N LEU A 82 -6.58 1.98 6.45
CA LEU A 82 -6.50 0.82 5.58
C LEU A 82 -5.15 0.70 4.84
N PRO A 83 -4.77 -0.51 4.39
CA PRO A 83 -3.47 -0.73 3.74
C PRO A 83 -3.34 -0.01 2.39
N PHE A 84 -4.44 0.45 1.80
CA PHE A 84 -4.43 1.09 0.48
C PHE A 84 -3.85 2.51 0.54
N SER A 85 -4.15 3.26 1.61
CA SER A 85 -3.55 4.60 1.84
C SER A 85 -2.03 4.52 1.98
N SER A 86 -1.54 3.43 2.57
CA SER A 86 -0.12 3.11 2.68
C SER A 86 0.59 2.89 1.34
N LEU A 87 -0.14 2.65 0.24
CA LEU A 87 0.45 2.39 -1.08
C LEU A 87 0.81 3.66 -1.85
N ILE A 88 -0.03 4.70 -1.78
CA ILE A 88 0.08 5.90 -2.62
C ILE A 88 -0.01 7.17 -1.77
N TYR A 89 -1.08 7.33 -0.99
CA TYR A 89 -1.34 8.57 -0.26
C TYR A 89 -0.23 8.91 0.74
N THR A 90 0.20 7.94 1.54
CA THR A 90 1.24 8.13 2.57
C THR A 90 2.56 8.66 2.02
N PRO A 91 3.23 7.99 1.05
CA PRO A 91 4.50 8.50 0.51
C PRO A 91 4.32 9.87 -0.16
N VAL A 92 3.20 10.11 -0.85
CA VAL A 92 2.91 11.42 -1.46
C VAL A 92 2.80 12.52 -0.40
N MET A 93 2.11 12.27 0.71
CA MET A 93 1.96 13.27 1.78
C MET A 93 3.29 13.57 2.49
N ILE A 94 4.19 12.59 2.59
CA ILE A 94 5.55 12.77 3.13
C ILE A 94 6.36 13.72 2.23
N ILE A 95 6.46 13.44 0.92
CA ILE A 95 7.30 14.25 0.02
C ILE A 95 6.74 15.65 -0.24
N VAL A 96 5.41 15.80 -0.21
CA VAL A 96 4.76 17.12 -0.31
C VAL A 96 4.92 17.92 1.00
N GLY A 97 5.42 17.31 2.07
CA GLY A 97 5.65 17.97 3.35
C GLY A 97 4.35 18.33 4.07
N LYS A 98 3.30 17.51 3.90
CA LYS A 98 1.99 17.72 4.54
C LYS A 98 1.83 16.96 5.85
N TYR A 99 2.76 16.07 6.16
CA TYR A 99 2.81 15.37 7.44
C TYR A 99 3.87 15.97 8.35
N ASP A 100 3.48 16.24 9.59
CA ASP A 100 4.41 16.57 10.67
C ASP A 100 5.20 15.33 11.08
N ALA A 101 6.33 15.52 11.79
CA ALA A 101 7.22 14.42 12.19
C ALA A 101 6.48 13.26 12.91
N ASN A 102 5.54 13.58 13.80
CA ASN A 102 4.74 12.57 14.49
C ASN A 102 3.78 11.81 13.54
N GLN A 103 3.18 12.52 12.58
CA GLN A 103 2.31 11.91 11.59
C GLN A 103 3.10 10.99 10.64
N ILE A 104 4.31 11.39 10.26
CA ILE A 104 5.22 10.54 9.47
C ILE A 104 5.52 9.25 10.24
N LEU A 105 5.88 9.35 11.53
CA LEU A 105 6.20 8.18 12.35
C LEU A 105 5.00 7.23 12.47
N GLN A 106 3.80 7.77 12.74
CA GLN A 106 2.57 6.97 12.81
C GLN A 106 2.24 6.30 11.47
N ALA A 107 2.38 7.02 10.36
CA ALA A 107 2.12 6.50 9.04
C ALA A 107 3.12 5.40 8.65
N LEU A 108 4.41 5.58 8.94
CA LEU A 108 5.44 4.56 8.73
C LEU A 108 5.22 3.32 9.60
N ALA A 109 4.84 3.49 10.87
CA ALA A 109 4.50 2.39 11.76
C ALA A 109 3.29 1.60 11.23
N LEU A 110 2.27 2.30 10.74
CA LEU A 110 1.10 1.68 10.11
C LEU A 110 1.45 0.96 8.81
N GLN A 111 2.31 1.54 7.95
CA GLN A 111 2.84 0.86 6.77
C GLN A 111 3.57 -0.44 7.15
N PHE A 112 4.44 -0.38 8.15
CA PHE A 112 5.19 -1.55 8.62
C PHE A 112 4.26 -2.63 9.20
N PHE A 113 3.26 -2.23 10.00
CA PHE A 113 2.24 -3.14 10.49
C PHE A 113 1.51 -3.86 9.33
N TRP A 114 1.05 -3.11 8.32
CA TRP A 114 0.37 -3.69 7.17
C TRP A 114 1.30 -4.58 6.32
N LEU A 115 2.58 -4.27 6.22
CA LEU A 115 3.55 -5.15 5.58
C LEU A 115 3.60 -6.51 6.28
N LEU A 116 3.72 -6.54 7.61
CA LEU A 116 3.72 -7.79 8.38
C LEU A 116 2.40 -8.57 8.20
N VAL A 117 1.27 -7.87 8.22
CA VAL A 117 -0.05 -8.47 7.98
C VAL A 117 -0.11 -9.09 6.58
N MET A 118 0.34 -8.38 5.54
CA MET A 118 0.31 -8.89 4.16
C MET A 118 1.25 -10.07 3.95
N VAL A 119 2.44 -10.06 4.56
CA VAL A 119 3.35 -11.22 4.58
C VAL A 119 2.66 -12.42 5.22
N GLY A 120 2.07 -12.24 6.41
CA GLY A 120 1.34 -13.29 7.12
C GLY A 120 0.17 -13.86 6.29
N LEU A 121 -0.66 -12.99 5.70
CA LEU A 121 -1.76 -13.38 4.83
C LEU A 121 -1.28 -14.16 3.61
N SER A 122 -0.21 -13.71 2.95
CA SER A 122 0.34 -14.42 1.79
C SER A 122 0.79 -15.83 2.15
N GLN A 123 1.42 -16.03 3.31
CA GLN A 123 1.86 -17.34 3.77
C GLN A 123 0.68 -18.26 4.13
N LEU A 124 -0.36 -17.71 4.77
CA LEU A 124 -1.59 -18.45 5.08
C LEU A 124 -2.29 -18.92 3.80
N ILE A 125 -2.44 -18.03 2.82
CA ILE A 125 -3.04 -18.37 1.52
C ILE A 125 -2.18 -19.41 0.82
N TRP A 126 -0.85 -19.25 0.79
CA TRP A 126 0.07 -20.20 0.19
C TRP A 126 -0.11 -21.61 0.75
N LYS A 127 -0.09 -21.75 2.08
CA LYS A 127 -0.29 -23.06 2.75
C LYS A 127 -1.61 -23.72 2.36
N ARG A 128 -2.67 -22.94 2.18
CA ARG A 128 -3.98 -23.46 1.76
C ARG A 128 -4.03 -23.84 0.28
N VAL A 129 -3.33 -23.10 -0.58
CA VAL A 129 -3.31 -23.35 -2.02
C VAL A 129 -2.44 -24.55 -2.39
N GLN A 130 -1.40 -24.86 -1.62
CA GLN A 130 -0.53 -26.03 -1.85
C GLN A 130 -1.32 -27.34 -2.01
N SER A 131 -2.42 -27.54 -1.27
CA SER A 131 -3.24 -28.75 -1.39
C SER A 131 -4.02 -28.86 -2.70
N PHE A 132 -4.19 -27.75 -3.43
CA PHE A 132 -4.84 -27.72 -4.74
C PHE A 132 -3.85 -27.96 -5.89
N ILE A 133 -2.55 -27.89 -5.62
CA ILE A 133 -1.53 -28.21 -6.61
C ILE A 133 -1.46 -29.73 -6.71
N THR A 134 -2.22 -30.31 -7.63
CA THR A 134 -1.94 -31.68 -8.07
C THR A 134 -0.59 -31.66 -8.77
N ILE A 135 0.37 -32.44 -8.30
CA ILE A 135 1.66 -32.64 -8.97
C ILE A 135 1.35 -33.30 -10.32
N GLN A 136 1.27 -32.51 -11.38
CA GLN A 136 1.07 -33.00 -12.75
C GLN A 136 2.43 -33.41 -13.33
N GLY A 137 3.01 -34.47 -12.77
CA GLY A 137 4.28 -35.01 -13.26
C GLY A 137 4.84 -36.15 -12.41
N GLY A 138 4.32 -37.38 -12.61
CA GLY A 138 4.89 -38.64 -12.12
C GLY A 138 4.24 -39.19 -10.87
#